data_AF-A0A9D4SYD6-F1
#
_entry.id   AF-A0A9D4SYD6-F1
#
_cell.length_a   1.000
_cell.length_b   1.000
_cell.length_c   1.000
_cell.angle_alpha   90.00
_cell.angle_beta   90.00
_cell.angle_gamma   90.00
#
_symmetry.space_group_name_H-M   'P 1'
#
loop_
_entity.id
_entity.type
_entity.pdbx_description
1 polymer ?
#
loop_
_entity_poly.entity_id
_entity_poly.type
_entity_poly.pdbx_seq_one_letter_code
_entity_poly.pdbx_strand_id
1 'polypeptide(L)'
;MNNVVAYAVDKGSQLALADSLVMYAALSGIVGRLSLPLVSDTLGLSRGVFAACNLVVVALCMALLAEVSSHALVTTLLVGVSLSAGSVLAMKPVLVAEYVGVAMMTATWGVMGVLMVPVVLTGPLLVGFFRDGMGSFDNLYRLHSALNLFIALILFVLAYRRKIHPNSSADQQK
;
A
#
# COMPACT_ATOMS: atom_id res chain seq x y z
N MET A 1 9.49 0.33 3.92
CA MET A 1 10.41 0.56 2.79
C MET A 1 11.89 0.46 3.19
N ASN A 2 12.22 -0.23 4.30
CA ASN A 2 13.60 -0.17 4.84
C ASN A 2 14.62 -0.99 4.03
N ASN A 3 14.17 -1.88 3.14
CA ASN A 3 15.05 -2.79 2.39
C ASN A 3 15.21 -2.40 0.91
N VAL A 4 14.65 -1.26 0.49
CA VAL A 4 14.65 -0.88 -0.93
C VAL A 4 16.05 -0.58 -1.47
N VAL A 5 16.93 -0.02 -0.63
CA VAL A 5 18.33 0.24 -0.97
C VAL A 5 19.07 -1.08 -1.12
N ALA A 6 18.93 -1.98 -0.13
CA ALA A 6 19.52 -3.32 -0.17
C ALA A 6 19.06 -4.12 -1.40
N TYR A 7 17.78 -4.00 -1.77
CA TYR A 7 17.22 -4.61 -2.97
C TYR A 7 17.82 -4.04 -4.26
N ALA A 8 17.93 -2.71 -4.37
CA ALA A 8 18.48 -2.09 -5.57
C ALA A 8 19.96 -2.44 -5.76
N VAL A 9 20.73 -2.51 -4.67
CA VAL A 9 22.12 -2.98 -4.68
C VAL A 9 22.21 -4.46 -5.09
N ASP A 10 21.32 -5.30 -4.59
CA ASP A 10 21.24 -6.74 -4.95
C ASP A 10 20.97 -6.94 -6.46
N LYS A 11 20.14 -6.08 -7.07
CA LYS A 11 19.91 -6.04 -8.52
C LYS A 11 21.06 -5.43 -9.34
N GLY A 12 22.17 -5.05 -8.70
CA GLY A 12 23.37 -4.52 -9.36
C GLY A 12 23.44 -2.99 -9.47
N SER A 13 22.60 -2.24 -8.74
CA SER A 13 22.67 -0.79 -8.73
C SER A 13 23.85 -0.28 -7.88
N GLN A 14 24.46 0.82 -8.30
CA GLN A 14 25.46 1.51 -7.50
C GLN A 14 24.82 2.06 -6.21
N LEU A 15 25.52 1.95 -5.08
CA LEU A 15 25.02 2.37 -3.76
C LEU A 15 24.52 3.83 -3.74
N ALA A 16 25.26 4.75 -4.36
CA ALA A 16 24.87 6.16 -4.44
C ALA A 16 23.53 6.37 -5.19
N LEU A 17 23.26 5.59 -6.23
CA LEU A 17 21.99 5.61 -6.95
C LEU A 17 20.88 4.91 -6.16
N ALA A 18 21.22 3.86 -5.40
CA ALA A 18 20.26 3.18 -4.53
C ALA A 18 19.78 4.08 -3.37
N ASP A 19 20.65 4.88 -2.77
CA ASP A 19 20.28 5.80 -1.68
C ASP A 19 19.29 6.88 -2.14
N SER A 20 19.45 7.38 -3.37
CA SER A 20 18.52 8.36 -3.96
C SER A 20 17.08 7.86 -4.07
N LEU A 21 16.87 6.53 -4.14
CA LEU A 21 15.54 5.91 -4.20
C LEU A 21 14.70 6.25 -2.98
N VAL A 22 15.32 6.37 -1.80
CA VAL A 22 14.62 6.73 -0.55
C VAL A 22 14.04 8.13 -0.66
N MET A 23 14.81 9.07 -1.22
CA MET A 23 14.36 10.45 -1.41
C MET A 23 13.22 10.52 -2.44
N TYR A 24 13.34 9.82 -3.57
CA TYR A 24 12.29 9.77 -4.59
C TYR A 24 11.00 9.13 -4.05
N ALA A 25 11.11 8.05 -3.27
CA ALA A 25 9.98 7.42 -2.60
C ALA A 25 9.31 8.36 -1.59
N ALA A 26 10.09 9.11 -0.81
CA ALA A 26 9.56 10.06 0.17
C ALA A 26 8.79 11.21 -0.52
N LEU A 27 9.38 11.82 -1.55
CA LEU A 27 8.74 12.92 -2.30
C LEU A 27 7.46 12.46 -2.99
N SER A 28 7.52 11.34 -3.71
CA SER A 28 6.33 10.78 -4.36
C SER A 28 5.26 10.37 -3.35
N GLY A 29 5.64 9.85 -2.18
CA GLY A 29 4.70 9.57 -1.09
C GLY A 29 3.98 10.82 -0.58
N ILE A 30 4.67 11.97 -0.48
CA ILE A 30 4.04 13.25 -0.13
C ILE A 30 3.09 13.70 -1.23
N VAL A 31 3.53 13.68 -2.50
CA VAL A 31 2.70 14.06 -3.65
C VAL A 31 1.44 13.18 -3.69
N GLY A 32 1.57 11.88 -3.47
CA GLY A 32 0.47 10.93 -3.51
C GLY A 32 -0.60 11.15 -2.44
N ARG A 33 -0.21 11.69 -1.28
CA ARG A 33 -1.15 12.08 -0.21
C ARG A 33 -1.98 13.30 -0.58
N LEU A 34 -1.49 14.15 -1.47
CA LEU A 34 -2.16 15.39 -1.86
C LEU A 34 -2.96 15.21 -3.14
N SER A 35 -2.35 14.67 -4.20
CA SER A 35 -2.91 14.73 -5.55
C SER A 35 -4.05 13.74 -5.78
N LEU A 36 -3.86 12.47 -5.43
CA LEU A 36 -4.81 11.42 -5.74
C LEU A 36 -6.10 11.48 -4.93
N PRO A 37 -6.08 11.89 -3.64
CA PRO A 37 -7.30 12.24 -2.91
C PRO A 37 -8.16 13.30 -3.60
N LEU A 38 -7.54 14.39 -4.05
CA LEU A 38 -8.23 15.47 -4.77
C LEU A 38 -8.81 14.98 -6.11
N VAL A 39 -8.09 14.10 -6.80
CA VAL A 39 -8.57 13.46 -8.02
C VAL A 39 -9.74 12.51 -7.76
N SER A 40 -9.75 11.79 -6.63
CA SER A 40 -10.89 10.95 -6.25
C SER A 40 -12.17 11.75 -6.04
N ASP A 41 -12.05 12.95 -5.45
CA ASP A 41 -13.20 13.81 -5.19
C ASP A 41 -13.79 14.43 -6.47
N THR A 42 -12.97 14.62 -7.51
CA THR A 42 -13.44 15.15 -8.81
C THR A 42 -14.01 14.08 -9.74
N LEU A 43 -13.53 12.83 -9.65
CA LEU A 43 -13.96 11.74 -10.54
C LEU A 43 -15.28 11.06 -10.12
N GLY A 44 -15.86 11.43 -8.98
CA GLY A 44 -17.12 10.84 -8.49
C GLY A 44 -17.05 9.34 -8.20
N LEU A 45 -15.84 8.78 -8.07
CA LEU A 45 -15.63 7.37 -7.74
C LEU A 45 -15.92 7.12 -6.26
N SER A 46 -16.50 5.96 -5.96
CA SER A 46 -16.60 5.51 -4.57
C SER A 46 -15.20 5.39 -3.97
N ARG A 47 -15.01 5.98 -2.79
CA ARG A 47 -13.72 6.01 -2.06
C ARG A 47 -13.14 4.60 -1.88
N GLY A 48 -13.99 3.60 -1.63
CA GLY A 48 -13.59 2.19 -1.53
C GLY A 48 -13.05 1.63 -2.84
N VAL A 49 -13.68 1.95 -3.97
CA VAL A 49 -13.21 1.56 -5.32
C VAL A 49 -11.89 2.24 -5.64
N PHE A 50 -11.77 3.54 -5.35
CA PHE A 50 -10.54 4.28 -5.59
C PHE A 50 -9.36 3.73 -4.78
N ALA A 51 -9.58 3.40 -3.51
CA ALA A 51 -8.58 2.76 -2.67
C ALA A 51 -8.20 1.36 -3.18
N ALA A 52 -9.17 0.58 -3.63
CA ALA A 52 -8.93 -0.74 -4.23
C ALA A 52 -8.08 -0.62 -5.51
N CYS A 53 -8.39 0.34 -6.41
CA CYS A 53 -7.59 0.61 -7.61
C CYS A 53 -6.14 0.97 -7.26
N ASN A 54 -5.92 1.83 -6.26
CA ASN A 54 -4.56 2.18 -5.82
C ASN A 54 -3.80 0.96 -5.28
N LEU A 55 -4.46 0.07 -4.53
CA LEU A 55 -3.85 -1.16 -4.04
C LEU A 55 -3.49 -2.13 -5.18
N VAL A 56 -4.32 -2.19 -6.24
CA VAL A 56 -4.00 -2.96 -7.46
C VAL A 56 -2.75 -2.38 -8.15
N VAL A 57 -2.65 -1.05 -8.26
CA VAL A 57 -1.46 -0.39 -8.83
C VAL A 57 -0.21 -0.73 -8.02
N VAL A 58 -0.28 -0.63 -6.68
CA VAL A 58 0.82 -1.03 -5.79
C VAL A 58 1.21 -2.48 -6.03
N ALA A 59 0.23 -3.39 -6.10
CA ALA A 59 0.50 -4.81 -6.29
C ALA A 59 1.15 -5.10 -7.65
N LEU A 60 0.66 -4.47 -8.73
CA LEU A 60 1.22 -4.63 -10.06
C LEU A 60 2.66 -4.10 -10.11
N CYS A 61 2.91 -2.91 -9.57
CA CYS A 61 4.26 -2.37 -9.51
C CYS A 61 5.21 -3.26 -8.71
N MET A 62 4.76 -3.83 -7.59
CA MET A 62 5.58 -4.75 -6.79
C MET A 62 5.83 -6.10 -7.47
N ALA A 63 4.87 -6.62 -8.22
CA ALA A 63 5.04 -7.83 -9.02
C ALA A 63 6.06 -7.61 -10.14
N LEU A 64 5.94 -6.49 -10.86
CA LEU A 64 6.90 -6.10 -11.90
C LEU A 64 8.29 -5.82 -11.33
N LEU A 65 8.34 -5.25 -10.11
CA LEU A 65 9.60 -4.94 -9.46
C LEU A 65 10.44 -6.19 -9.25
N ALA A 66 9.83 -7.34 -8.93
CA ALA A 66 10.50 -8.62 -8.73
C ALA A 66 11.19 -9.16 -10.01
N GLU A 67 10.68 -8.82 -11.20
CA GLU A 67 11.19 -9.32 -12.48
C GLU A 67 12.25 -8.41 -13.10
N VAL A 68 12.40 -7.19 -12.60
CA VAL A 68 13.21 -6.15 -13.25
C VAL A 68 14.50 -5.89 -12.48
N SER A 69 15.61 -5.71 -13.21
CA SER A 69 16.93 -5.36 -12.68
C SER A 69 17.42 -3.96 -13.06
N SER A 70 16.80 -3.31 -14.04
CA SER A 70 17.21 -1.96 -14.47
C SER A 70 16.88 -0.90 -13.42
N HIS A 71 17.89 -0.13 -13.01
CA HIS A 71 17.74 0.93 -11.99
C HIS A 71 16.67 1.97 -12.35
N ALA A 72 16.59 2.37 -13.62
CA ALA A 72 15.58 3.33 -14.08
C ALA A 72 14.16 2.78 -13.88
N LEU A 73 13.93 1.52 -14.25
CA LEU A 73 12.63 0.86 -14.09
C LEU A 73 12.30 0.62 -12.60
N VAL A 74 13.28 0.20 -11.79
CA VAL A 74 13.14 0.08 -10.33
C VAL A 74 12.69 1.42 -9.73
N THR A 75 13.31 2.52 -10.15
CA THR A 75 12.97 3.88 -9.71
C THR A 75 11.53 4.24 -10.08
N THR A 76 11.15 4.04 -11.35
CA THR A 76 9.78 4.36 -11.82
C THR A 76 8.73 3.54 -11.09
N LEU A 77 8.94 2.24 -10.91
CA LEU A 77 8.03 1.36 -10.19
C LEU A 77 7.92 1.76 -8.72
N LEU A 78 9.04 2.10 -8.08
CA LEU A 78 9.06 2.54 -6.68
C LEU A 78 8.32 3.87 -6.48
N VAL A 79 8.47 4.81 -7.41
CA VAL A 79 7.72 6.08 -7.40
C VAL A 79 6.22 5.81 -7.52
N GLY A 80 5.80 4.91 -8.43
CA GLY A 80 4.41 4.50 -8.57
C GLY A 80 3.84 3.89 -7.28
N VAL A 81 4.57 2.95 -6.67
CA VAL A 81 4.21 2.35 -5.38
C VAL A 81 4.06 3.42 -4.30
N SER A 82 5.04 4.32 -4.19
CA SER A 82 5.08 5.33 -3.12
C SER A 82 3.96 6.34 -3.26
N LEU A 83 3.67 6.76 -4.50
CA LEU A 83 2.57 7.64 -4.84
C LEU A 83 1.23 7.02 -4.41
N SER A 84 0.92 5.81 -4.91
CA SER A 84 -0.34 5.12 -4.58
C SER A 84 -0.45 4.75 -3.09
N ALA A 85 0.64 4.33 -2.45
CA ALA A 85 0.66 4.04 -1.01
C ALA A 85 0.41 5.31 -0.19
N GLY A 86 0.95 6.45 -0.61
CA GLY A 86 0.67 7.76 -0.02
C GLY A 86 -0.82 8.11 -0.08
N SER A 87 -1.46 7.86 -1.23
CA SER A 87 -2.89 8.12 -1.43
C SER A 87 -3.77 7.23 -0.56
N VAL A 88 -3.47 5.93 -0.51
CA VAL A 88 -4.19 4.98 0.34
C VAL A 88 -4.05 5.38 1.81
N LEU A 89 -2.86 5.81 2.24
CA LEU A 89 -2.63 6.27 3.60
C LEU A 89 -3.46 7.50 3.96
N ALA A 90 -3.61 8.46 3.04
CA ALA A 90 -4.46 9.64 3.22
C ALA A 90 -5.96 9.27 3.26
N MET A 91 -6.38 8.27 2.48
CA MET A 91 -7.77 7.80 2.41
C MET A 91 -8.18 6.88 3.55
N LYS A 92 -7.24 6.18 4.20
CA LYS A 92 -7.49 5.24 5.30
C LYS A 92 -8.44 5.78 6.39
N PRO A 93 -8.22 6.96 7.01
CA PRO A 93 -9.12 7.45 8.05
C PRO A 93 -10.54 7.70 7.52
N VAL A 94 -10.67 8.16 6.27
CA VAL A 94 -11.96 8.39 5.63
C VAL A 94 -12.70 7.06 5.43
N LEU A 95 -12.01 6.04 4.93
CA LEU A 95 -12.60 4.70 4.75
C LEU A 95 -13.02 4.09 6.09
N VAL A 96 -12.19 4.21 7.13
CA VAL A 96 -12.54 3.71 8.47
C VAL A 96 -13.78 4.42 9.00
N ALA A 97 -13.84 5.74 8.89
CA ALA A 97 -15.03 6.50 9.27
C ALA A 97 -16.28 6.06 8.47
N GLU A 98 -16.12 5.75 7.19
CA GLU A 98 -17.21 5.40 6.29
C GLU A 98 -17.72 3.96 6.44
N TYR A 99 -16.87 3.02 6.86
CA TYR A 99 -17.20 1.59 7.03
C TYR A 99 -17.48 1.20 8.47
N VAL A 100 -16.81 1.83 9.44
CA VAL A 100 -16.90 1.49 10.87
C VAL A 100 -17.66 2.56 11.65
N GLY A 101 -17.70 3.79 11.14
CA GLY A 101 -18.31 4.92 11.83
C GLY A 101 -17.29 5.74 12.64
N VAL A 102 -17.54 7.04 12.75
CA VAL A 102 -16.63 8.00 13.41
C VAL A 102 -16.47 7.70 14.91
N ALA A 103 -17.55 7.27 15.58
CA ALA A 103 -17.54 6.97 17.02
C ALA A 103 -16.57 5.85 17.41
N MET A 104 -16.32 4.90 16.51
CA MET A 104 -15.46 3.73 16.73
C MET A 104 -14.05 3.92 16.16
N MET A 105 -13.72 5.08 15.60
CA MET A 105 -12.40 5.32 15.00
C MET A 105 -11.27 5.12 16.01
N THR A 106 -11.34 5.72 17.20
CA THR A 106 -10.29 5.62 18.21
C THR A 106 -10.04 4.17 18.64
N ALA A 107 -11.12 3.41 18.88
CA ALA A 107 -11.03 1.99 19.20
C ALA A 107 -10.42 1.19 18.05
N THR A 108 -10.84 1.46 16.81
CA THR A 108 -10.31 0.80 15.61
C THR A 108 -8.81 1.04 15.44
N TRP A 109 -8.36 2.30 15.59
CA TRP A 109 -6.95 2.65 15.51
C TRP A 109 -6.13 2.05 16.65
N GLY A 110 -6.70 1.98 17.87
CA GLY A 110 -6.07 1.30 19.00
C GLY A 110 -5.84 -0.19 18.73
N VAL A 111 -6.86 -0.90 18.27
CA VAL A 111 -6.77 -2.32 17.90
C VAL A 111 -5.80 -2.52 16.74
N MET A 112 -5.89 -1.70 15.68
CA MET A 112 -4.93 -1.75 14.57
C MET A 112 -3.49 -1.54 15.05
N GLY A 113 -3.26 -0.61 15.97
CA GLY A 113 -1.93 -0.36 16.55
C GLY A 113 -1.37 -1.59 17.25
N VAL A 114 -2.15 -2.23 18.12
CA VAL A 114 -1.75 -3.46 18.83
C VAL A 114 -1.47 -4.60 17.85
N LEU A 115 -2.32 -4.77 16.83
CA LEU A 115 -2.13 -5.80 15.80
C LEU A 115 -0.91 -5.52 14.89
N MET A 116 -0.53 -4.25 14.71
CA MET A 116 0.64 -3.88 13.91
C MET A 116 1.97 -4.18 14.61
N VAL A 117 2.02 -4.20 15.94
CA VAL A 117 3.26 -4.49 16.70
C VAL A 117 3.91 -5.82 16.27
N PRO A 118 3.22 -6.98 16.30
CA PRO A 118 3.84 -8.23 15.87
C PRO A 118 4.23 -8.21 14.39
N VAL A 119 3.47 -7.54 13.53
CA VAL A 119 3.78 -7.40 12.09
C VAL A 119 5.07 -6.62 11.88
N VAL A 120 5.26 -5.51 12.60
CA VAL A 120 6.47 -4.69 12.52
C VAL A 120 7.67 -5.45 13.08
N LEU A 121 7.51 -6.17 14.18
CA LEU A 121 8.59 -6.96 14.80
C LEU A 121 8.99 -8.18 13.95
N THR A 122 8.03 -8.82 13.28
CA THR A 122 8.31 -9.95 12.39
C THR A 122 8.82 -9.52 11.02
N GLY A 123 8.64 -8.26 10.63
CA GLY A 123 9.12 -7.72 9.35
C GLY A 123 10.60 -7.99 9.07
N PRO A 124 11.53 -7.60 9.95
CA PRO A 124 12.97 -7.90 9.80
C PRO A 124 13.27 -9.40 9.75
N LEU A 125 12.57 -10.23 10.52
CA LEU A 125 12.74 -11.68 10.52
C LEU A 125 12.32 -12.29 9.18
N LEU A 126 11.20 -11.83 8.63
CA LEU A 126 10.70 -12.27 7.33
C LEU A 126 11.69 -11.88 6.24
N VAL A 127 12.22 -10.66 6.30
CA VAL A 127 13.22 -10.15 5.36
C VAL A 127 14.51 -10.97 5.41
N GLY A 128 15.01 -11.28 6.62
CA GLY A 128 16.15 -12.17 6.82
C GLY A 128 15.88 -13.57 6.29
N PHE A 129 14.69 -14.14 6.54
CA PHE A 129 14.32 -15.46 6.01
C PHE A 129 14.35 -15.51 4.48
N PHE A 130 13.78 -14.50 3.79
CA PHE A 130 13.78 -14.46 2.32
C PHE A 130 15.19 -14.19 1.75
N ARG A 131 15.94 -13.27 2.36
CA ARG A 131 17.30 -12.91 1.91
C ARG A 131 18.30 -14.04 2.18
N ASP A 132 18.34 -14.55 3.41
CA ASP A 132 19.36 -15.50 3.85
C ASP A 132 19.01 -16.94 3.47
N GLY A 133 17.72 -17.26 3.36
CA GLY A 133 17.25 -18.60 2.98
C GLY A 133 17.12 -18.84 1.48
N MET A 134 16.76 -17.83 0.69
CA MET A 134 16.53 -17.95 -0.76
C MET A 134 17.48 -17.10 -1.62
N GLY A 135 18.33 -16.26 -1.01
CA GLY A 135 19.35 -15.47 -1.71
C GLY A 135 18.81 -14.29 -2.52
N SER A 136 17.50 -14.01 -2.50
CA SER A 136 16.87 -12.91 -3.26
C SER A 136 15.65 -12.36 -2.55
N PHE A 137 15.41 -11.05 -2.69
CA PHE A 137 14.22 -10.37 -2.20
C PHE A 137 12.99 -10.52 -3.12
N ASP A 138 13.13 -11.10 -4.30
CA ASP A 138 12.05 -11.13 -5.31
C ASP A 138 10.77 -11.79 -4.77
N ASN A 139 10.92 -12.87 -4.01
CA ASN A 139 9.80 -13.57 -3.39
C ASN A 139 9.13 -12.75 -2.27
N LEU A 140 9.88 -11.89 -1.58
CA LEU A 140 9.32 -10.96 -0.60
C LEU A 140 8.41 -9.92 -1.30
N TYR A 141 8.83 -9.39 -2.44
CA TYR A 141 8.04 -8.46 -3.24
C TYR A 141 6.82 -9.13 -3.88
N ARG A 142 6.94 -10.38 -4.34
CA ARG A 142 5.80 -11.19 -4.82
C ARG A 142 4.77 -11.45 -3.70
N LEU A 143 5.22 -11.83 -2.51
CA LEU A 143 4.34 -11.99 -1.35
C LEU A 143 3.63 -10.67 -1.00
N HIS A 144 4.36 -9.56 -1.01
CA HIS A 144 3.80 -8.24 -0.76
C HIS A 144 2.75 -7.87 -1.81
N SER A 145 2.99 -8.19 -3.08
CA SER A 145 2.02 -8.00 -4.17
C SER A 145 0.73 -8.81 -3.93
N ALA A 146 0.85 -10.09 -3.59
CA ALA A 146 -0.29 -10.97 -3.33
C ALA A 146 -1.16 -10.46 -2.17
N LEU A 147 -0.54 -10.00 -1.08
CA LEU A 147 -1.27 -9.40 0.05
C LEU A 147 -2.04 -8.14 -0.35
N ASN A 148 -1.43 -7.26 -1.15
CA ASN A 148 -2.12 -6.04 -1.62
C ASN A 148 -3.28 -6.37 -2.56
N LEU A 149 -3.14 -7.37 -3.45
CA LEU A 149 -4.26 -7.85 -4.28
C LEU A 149 -5.39 -8.43 -3.45
N PHE A 150 -5.07 -9.21 -2.41
CA PHE A 150 -6.07 -9.78 -1.52
C PHE A 150 -6.88 -8.68 -0.80
N ILE A 151 -6.21 -7.64 -0.29
CA ILE A 151 -6.88 -6.50 0.34
C ILE A 151 -7.71 -5.72 -0.69
N ALA A 152 -7.17 -5.50 -1.89
CA ALA A 152 -7.90 -4.83 -2.96
C ALA A 152 -9.19 -5.57 -3.32
N LEU A 153 -9.15 -6.90 -3.40
CA LEU A 153 -10.33 -7.74 -3.65
C LEU A 153 -11.38 -7.57 -2.55
N ILE A 154 -10.97 -7.58 -1.28
CA ILE A 154 -11.88 -7.35 -0.15
C ILE A 154 -12.56 -5.98 -0.28
N LEU A 155 -11.79 -4.92 -0.57
CA LEU A 155 -12.35 -3.57 -0.74
C LEU A 155 -13.29 -3.48 -1.94
N PHE A 156 -12.99 -4.14 -3.06
CA PHE A 156 -13.91 -4.24 -4.19
C PHE A 156 -15.22 -4.92 -3.81
N VAL A 157 -15.16 -6.05 -3.09
CA VAL A 157 -16.35 -6.75 -2.61
C VAL A 157 -17.16 -5.86 -1.66
N LEU A 158 -16.51 -5.17 -0.71
CA LEU A 158 -17.18 -4.26 0.22
C LEU A 158 -17.82 -3.06 -0.49
N ALA A 159 -17.12 -2.45 -1.45
CA ALA A 159 -17.66 -1.35 -2.24
C ALA A 159 -18.84 -1.80 -3.12
N TYR A 160 -18.77 -3.00 -3.69
CA TYR A 160 -19.86 -3.58 -4.49
C TYR A 160 -21.09 -3.88 -3.63
N ARG A 161 -20.91 -4.50 -2.46
CA ARG A 161 -22.01 -4.77 -1.51
C ARG A 161 -22.71 -3.48 -1.07
N ARG A 162 -21.95 -2.41 -0.83
CA ARG A 162 -22.51 -1.10 -0.47
C ARG A 162 -23.33 -0.48 -1.60
N LYS A 163 -22.89 -0.63 -2.86
CA LYS A 163 -23.65 -0.15 -4.02
C LYS A 163 -25.00 -0.87 -4.17
N ILE A 164 -25.07 -2.15 -3.82
CA ILE A 164 -26.31 -2.96 -3.87
C ILE A 164 -27.22 -2.71 -2.67
N HIS A 165 -26.67 -2.52 -1.47
CA HIS A 165 -27.43 -2.31 -0.23
C HIS A 165 -27.18 -0.93 0.38
N PRO A 166 -27.69 0.16 -0.23
CA PRO A 166 -27.48 1.52 0.26
C PRO A 166 -28.14 1.81 1.62
N ASN A 167 -29.15 1.03 2.04
CA ASN A 167 -29.95 1.32 3.24
C ASN A 167 -29.41 0.74 4.56
N SER A 168 -28.37 -0.11 4.57
CA SER A 168 -27.91 -0.74 5.83
C SER A 168 -27.24 0.24 6.82
N SER A 169 -26.85 1.43 6.37
CA SER A 169 -26.22 2.46 7.20
C SER A 169 -27.19 3.48 7.80
N ALA A 170 -28.46 3.50 7.39
CA ALA A 170 -29.48 4.36 8.00
C ALA A 170 -29.99 3.78 9.33
N ASP A 171 -29.90 2.46 9.52
CA ASP A 171 -30.36 1.77 10.73
C ASP A 171 -29.30 1.70 11.86
N GLN A 172 -28.06 2.11 11.60
CA GLN A 172 -26.98 2.14 12.63
C GLN A 172 -26.76 3.54 13.24
N GLN A 173 -27.58 4.54 12.89
CA GLN A 173 -27.58 5.88 13.51
C GLN A 173 -28.74 6.09 14.49
N LYS A 174 -29.44 5.02 14.88
CA LYS A 174 -30.48 5.05 15.91
C LYS A 174 -30.02 4.25 17.13
#